data_AF-A0A5C8UDK8-F1
#
_entry.id   AF-A0A5C8UDK8-F1
#
_cell.length_a   1.000
_cell.length_b   1.000
_cell.length_c   1.000
_cell.angle_alpha   90.00
_cell.angle_beta   90.00
_cell.angle_gamma   90.00
#
_symmetry.space_group_name_H-M   'P 1'
#
loop_
_entity.id
_entity.type
_entity.pdbx_description
1 polymer ?
#
loop_
_entity_poly.entity_id
_entity_poly.type
_entity_poly.pdbx_seq_one_letter_code
_entity_poly.pdbx_strand_id
1 'polypeptide(L)'
;MPHLQRLPPWPDLAPLEPILDAANIVGLFEWNIAENRIFPCVGMARIFRLDPAIIREGAPVSAFVPALHPKDRAAFSGRVSHGRKGLEQTIYRVSDTGDAAPRTILDLMRLSFDEHDTADWACGALFDYPGTEAATVPLKAQKVLAALDRAAGLAIDLRGAVQDIQSPTLHALVDMVLIEIASSLARQLERPEVSLLN
;
A
#
# COMPACT_ATOMS: atom_id res chain seq x y z
N MET A 1 10.35 6.16 -19.15
CA MET A 1 9.87 5.04 -18.31
C MET A 1 8.37 5.04 -18.46
N PRO A 2 7.69 3.90 -18.67
CA PRO A 2 6.25 3.95 -18.87
C PRO A 2 5.61 4.43 -17.57
N HIS A 3 4.91 5.57 -17.67
CA HIS A 3 3.99 6.09 -16.68
C HIS A 3 3.05 4.97 -16.24
N LEU A 4 2.81 4.85 -14.93
CA LEU A 4 1.76 3.96 -14.42
C LEU A 4 0.42 4.50 -14.91
N GLN A 5 -0.01 4.09 -16.10
CA GLN A 5 -1.40 4.24 -16.49
C GLN A 5 -2.23 3.49 -15.47
N ARG A 6 -3.39 4.08 -15.13
CA ARG A 6 -4.37 3.49 -14.23
C ARG A 6 -4.48 2.00 -14.52
N LEU A 7 -3.91 1.17 -13.65
CA LEU A 7 -4.14 -0.25 -13.69
C LEU A 7 -5.66 -0.44 -13.53
N PRO A 8 -6.28 -1.47 -14.14
CA PRO A 8 -7.68 -1.73 -13.87
C PRO A 8 -7.89 -1.77 -12.35
N PRO A 9 -9.02 -1.25 -11.84
CA PRO A 9 -9.29 -1.30 -10.40
C PRO A 9 -9.04 -2.72 -9.91
N TRP A 10 -8.48 -2.84 -8.71
CA TRP A 10 -8.19 -4.14 -8.10
C TRP A 10 -9.34 -5.10 -8.43
N PRO A 11 -9.05 -6.28 -9.01
CA PRO A 11 -10.09 -7.26 -9.29
C PRO A 11 -10.84 -7.56 -7.99
N ASP A 12 -12.01 -8.20 -8.07
CA ASP A 12 -12.62 -8.74 -6.86
C ASP A 12 -11.56 -9.52 -6.09
N LEU A 13 -11.18 -9.01 -4.92
CA LEU A 13 -10.11 -9.57 -4.11
C LEU A 13 -10.63 -10.73 -3.25
N ALA A 14 -11.93 -11.03 -3.27
CA ALA A 14 -12.49 -12.17 -2.55
C ALA A 14 -11.74 -13.50 -2.80
N PRO A 15 -11.32 -13.84 -4.04
CA PRO A 15 -10.51 -15.04 -4.28
C PRO A 15 -9.09 -14.98 -3.69
N LEU A 16 -8.62 -13.78 -3.34
CA LEU A 16 -7.29 -13.50 -2.80
C LEU A 16 -7.29 -13.28 -1.28
N GLU A 17 -8.46 -13.15 -0.64
CA GLU A 17 -8.61 -12.95 0.80
C GLU A 17 -7.76 -13.92 1.64
N PRO A 18 -7.73 -15.26 1.36
CA PRO A 18 -6.90 -16.17 2.14
C PRO A 18 -5.39 -15.87 2.05
N ILE A 19 -4.94 -15.32 0.92
CA ILE A 19 -3.54 -14.98 0.69
C ILE A 19 -3.22 -13.65 1.37
N LEU A 20 -4.14 -12.68 1.31
CA LEU A 20 -4.02 -11.39 2.01
C LEU A 20 -3.99 -11.59 3.53
N ASP A 21 -4.87 -12.44 4.07
CA ASP A 21 -4.91 -12.80 5.48
C ASP A 21 -3.62 -13.51 5.93
N ALA A 22 -3.13 -14.48 5.14
CA ALA A 22 -1.86 -15.17 5.43
C ALA A 22 -0.64 -14.23 5.35
N ALA A 23 -0.79 -13.11 4.66
CA ALA A 23 0.19 -12.04 4.54
C ALA A 23 -0.06 -10.88 5.53
N ASN A 24 -1.08 -10.97 6.38
CA ASN A 24 -1.51 -9.88 7.27
C ASN A 24 -1.74 -8.53 6.56
N ILE A 25 -2.11 -8.59 5.27
CA ILE A 25 -2.50 -7.43 4.47
C ILE A 25 -3.96 -7.13 4.79
N VAL A 26 -4.20 -5.99 5.42
CA VAL A 26 -5.55 -5.56 5.85
C VAL A 26 -6.18 -4.59 4.84
N GLY A 27 -5.41 -4.12 3.86
CA GLY A 27 -5.90 -3.28 2.77
C GLY A 27 -4.87 -3.12 1.66
N LEU A 28 -5.34 -2.82 0.46
CA LEU A 28 -4.56 -2.48 -0.72
C LEU A 28 -5.12 -1.18 -1.30
N PHE A 29 -4.30 -0.43 -2.01
CA PHE A 29 -4.75 0.76 -2.72
C PHE A 29 -3.87 1.14 -3.89
N GLU A 30 -4.46 1.94 -4.76
CA GLU A 30 -3.76 2.76 -5.75
C GLU A 30 -4.07 4.22 -5.49
N TRP A 31 -3.21 5.12 -5.92
CA TRP A 31 -3.38 6.55 -5.75
C TRP A 31 -2.94 7.28 -7.01
N ASN A 32 -3.91 7.90 -7.69
CA ASN A 32 -3.65 8.98 -8.63
C ASN A 32 -3.32 10.26 -7.84
N ILE A 33 -2.05 10.59 -7.78
CA ILE A 33 -1.57 11.74 -7.00
C ILE A 33 -2.00 13.04 -7.68
N ALA A 34 -1.85 13.11 -9.00
CA ALA A 34 -2.20 14.29 -9.80
C ALA A 34 -3.68 14.67 -9.68
N GLU A 35 -4.59 13.69 -9.68
CA GLU A 35 -6.03 13.92 -9.56
C GLU A 35 -6.53 13.90 -8.11
N ASN A 36 -5.66 13.66 -7.12
CA ASN A 36 -6.04 13.44 -5.73
C ASN A 36 -7.16 12.39 -5.61
N ARG A 37 -6.88 11.18 -6.08
CA ARG A 37 -7.80 10.03 -6.04
C ARG A 37 -7.11 8.77 -5.57
N ILE A 38 -7.42 8.32 -4.37
CA ILE A 38 -7.05 7.01 -3.84
C ILE A 38 -8.17 6.03 -4.18
N PHE A 39 -7.82 4.90 -4.78
CA PHE A 39 -8.69 3.78 -5.10
C PHE A 39 -8.44 2.67 -4.08
N PRO A 40 -9.18 2.66 -2.95
CA PRO A 40 -9.00 1.66 -1.92
C PRO A 40 -9.63 0.33 -2.34
N CYS A 41 -9.03 -0.79 -1.95
CA CYS A 41 -9.76 -2.05 -1.95
C CYS A 41 -10.83 -2.06 -0.84
N VAL A 42 -11.67 -3.10 -0.84
CA VAL A 42 -12.72 -3.27 0.18
C VAL A 42 -12.16 -3.27 1.60
N GLY A 43 -11.02 -3.92 1.85
CA GLY A 43 -10.36 -3.95 3.16
C GLY A 43 -9.96 -2.57 3.67
N MET A 44 -9.31 -1.76 2.82
CA MET A 44 -8.97 -0.38 3.17
C MET A 44 -10.21 0.49 3.34
N ALA A 45 -11.21 0.36 2.46
CA ALA A 45 -12.46 1.11 2.59
C ALA A 45 -13.15 0.85 3.94
N ARG A 46 -13.14 -0.40 4.43
CA ARG A 46 -13.64 -0.76 5.76
C ARG A 46 -12.84 -0.09 6.89
N ILE A 47 -11.50 -0.15 6.83
CA ILE A 47 -10.61 0.48 7.82
C ILE A 47 -10.91 1.97 7.95
N PHE A 48 -11.06 2.66 6.83
CA PHE A 48 -11.30 4.10 6.77
C PHE A 48 -12.77 4.50 6.80
N ARG A 49 -13.69 3.54 6.93
CA ARG A 49 -15.15 3.74 6.94
C ARG A 49 -15.67 4.54 5.74
N LEU A 50 -15.13 4.23 4.58
CA LEU A 50 -15.58 4.84 3.34
C LEU A 50 -16.83 4.12 2.82
N ASP A 51 -17.67 4.86 2.12
CA ASP A 51 -18.79 4.29 1.37
C ASP A 51 -18.24 3.30 0.33
N PRO A 52 -18.75 2.05 0.26
CA PRO A 52 -18.35 1.08 -0.76
C PRO A 52 -18.45 1.59 -2.21
N ALA A 53 -19.34 2.56 -2.50
CA ALA A 53 -19.44 3.18 -3.82
C ALA A 53 -18.14 3.90 -4.24
N ILE A 54 -17.36 4.40 -3.27
CA ILE A 54 -16.11 5.14 -3.48
C ILE A 54 -14.99 4.23 -4.03
N ILE A 55 -15.05 2.92 -3.82
CA ILE A 55 -14.03 1.96 -4.28
C ILE A 55 -13.81 2.07 -5.80
N ARG A 56 -14.89 2.31 -6.56
CA ARG A 56 -14.83 2.38 -8.02
C ARG A 56 -14.43 3.75 -8.55
N GLU A 57 -14.83 4.81 -7.86
CA GLU A 57 -14.61 6.21 -8.29
C GLU A 57 -13.33 6.83 -7.72
N GLY A 58 -12.79 6.21 -6.67
CA GLY A 58 -11.71 6.76 -5.86
C GLY A 58 -12.20 7.89 -4.94
N ALA A 59 -11.46 8.12 -3.85
CA ALA A 59 -11.71 9.21 -2.91
C ALA A 59 -10.50 10.15 -2.83
N PRO A 60 -10.72 11.45 -2.59
CA PRO A 60 -9.63 12.34 -2.23
C PRO A 60 -9.01 11.97 -0.90
N VAL A 61 -7.73 12.29 -0.70
CA VAL A 61 -6.99 12.06 0.56
C VAL A 61 -7.77 12.59 1.78
N SER A 62 -8.45 13.72 1.62
CA SER A 62 -9.27 14.34 2.68
C SER A 62 -10.40 13.46 3.20
N ALA A 63 -10.89 12.50 2.41
CA ALA A 63 -11.93 11.56 2.84
C ALA A 63 -11.42 10.54 3.87
N PHE A 64 -10.11 10.28 3.90
CA PHE A 64 -9.47 9.32 4.82
C PHE A 64 -9.07 9.96 6.16
N VAL A 65 -8.87 11.29 6.16
CA VAL A 65 -8.41 12.06 7.34
C VAL A 65 -9.33 11.93 8.58
N PRO A 66 -10.67 11.88 8.46
CA PRO A 66 -11.55 11.76 9.63
C PRO A 66 -11.34 10.49 10.45
N ALA A 67 -10.96 9.38 9.81
CA ALA A 67 -10.73 8.11 10.48
C ALA A 67 -9.38 8.07 11.24
N LEU A 68 -8.47 8.99 10.95
CA LEU A 68 -7.17 9.04 11.60
C LEU A 68 -7.23 9.69 12.97
N HIS A 69 -6.39 9.17 13.87
CA HIS A 69 -6.10 9.79 15.15
C HIS A 69 -5.62 11.25 14.92
N PRO A 70 -6.08 12.24 15.72
CA PRO A 70 -5.80 13.66 15.47
C PRO A 70 -4.32 14.01 15.30
N LYS A 71 -3.43 13.33 16.04
CA LYS A 71 -1.97 13.56 15.96
C LYS A 71 -1.35 13.13 14.62
N ASP A 72 -1.99 12.25 13.86
CA ASP A 72 -1.42 11.64 12.65
C ASP A 72 -1.93 12.32 11.37
N ARG A 73 -3.00 13.13 11.46
CA ARG A 73 -3.67 13.78 10.32
C ARG A 73 -2.76 14.66 9.47
N ALA A 74 -1.91 15.46 10.13
CA ALA A 74 -1.01 16.37 9.43
C ALA A 74 0.08 15.61 8.67
N ALA A 75 0.69 14.62 9.30
CA ALA A 75 1.70 13.77 8.66
C ALA A 75 1.12 12.96 7.49
N PHE A 76 -0.06 12.36 7.67
CA PHE A 76 -0.79 11.62 6.64
C PHE A 76 -1.07 12.48 5.40
N SER A 77 -1.49 13.73 5.60
CA SER A 77 -1.82 14.65 4.49
C SER A 77 -0.57 15.15 3.75
N GLY A 78 0.57 15.25 4.43
CA GLY A 78 1.83 15.78 3.87
C GLY A 78 2.79 14.73 3.32
N ARG A 79 2.45 13.44 3.35
CA ARG A 79 3.43 12.36 3.07
C ARG A 79 3.98 12.37 1.64
N VAL A 80 3.19 12.76 0.65
CA VAL A 80 3.67 12.84 -0.75
C VAL A 80 4.68 13.96 -0.94
N SER A 81 4.50 15.10 -0.27
CA SER A 81 5.44 16.23 -0.34
C SER A 81 6.84 15.87 0.17
N HIS A 82 6.96 14.80 0.94
CA HIS A 82 8.23 14.32 1.50
C HIS A 82 8.72 13.00 0.88
N GLY A 83 7.91 12.41 -0.01
CA GLY A 83 8.17 11.10 -0.59
C GLY A 83 9.31 11.11 -1.61
N ARG A 84 10.03 10.00 -1.70
CA ARG A 84 11.11 9.76 -2.66
C ARG A 84 10.74 8.59 -3.57
N LYS A 85 11.44 8.48 -4.70
CA LYS A 85 11.29 7.33 -5.62
C LYS A 85 11.62 6.03 -4.90
N GLY A 86 10.65 5.12 -4.82
CA GLY A 86 10.80 3.83 -4.13
C GLY A 86 9.71 3.56 -3.09
N LEU A 87 9.99 2.60 -2.20
CA LEU A 87 9.16 2.30 -1.04
C LEU A 87 9.21 3.41 -0.01
N GLU A 88 8.05 3.96 0.29
CA GLU A 88 7.79 4.81 1.44
C GLU A 88 7.02 4.03 2.50
N GLN A 89 7.32 4.34 3.76
CA GLN A 89 6.70 3.70 4.92
C GLN A 89 6.13 4.77 5.84
N THR A 90 4.86 4.64 6.21
CA THR A 90 4.22 5.50 7.19
C THR A 90 3.49 4.67 8.22
N ILE A 91 3.62 5.01 9.50
CA ILE A 91 2.83 4.40 10.57
C ILE A 91 1.85 5.45 11.08
N TYR A 92 0.57 5.10 11.13
CA TYR A 92 -0.48 5.97 11.67
C TYR A 92 -1.55 5.17 12.39
N ARG A 93 -2.32 5.87 13.23
CA ARG A 93 -3.43 5.28 13.97
C ARG A 93 -4.75 5.62 13.31
N VAL A 94 -5.57 4.59 13.13
CA VAL A 94 -6.96 4.70 12.69
C VAL A 94 -7.87 4.43 13.88
N SER A 95 -8.73 5.39 14.22
CA SER A 95 -9.65 5.27 15.33
C SER A 95 -10.71 4.22 15.01
N ASP A 96 -10.89 3.23 15.90
CA ASP A 96 -12.03 2.31 15.81
C ASP A 96 -13.34 2.98 16.30
N THR A 97 -14.49 2.32 16.18
CA THR A 97 -15.78 2.90 16.57
C THR A 97 -15.87 2.99 18.09
N GLY A 98 -16.32 4.13 18.62
CA GLY A 98 -16.50 4.33 20.07
C GLY A 98 -15.18 4.60 20.82
N ASP A 99 -15.12 4.18 22.09
CA ASP A 99 -13.96 4.36 22.99
C ASP A 99 -12.87 3.29 22.82
N ALA A 100 -12.94 2.46 21.78
CA ALA A 100 -11.93 1.44 21.50
C ALA A 100 -10.56 2.09 21.20
N ALA A 101 -9.49 1.40 21.64
CA ALA A 101 -8.13 1.83 21.35
C ALA A 101 -7.91 1.91 19.83
N PRO A 102 -7.24 2.94 19.31
CA PRO A 102 -7.03 3.07 17.89
C PRO A 102 -6.14 1.95 17.36
N ARG A 103 -6.48 1.46 16.16
CA ARG A 103 -5.74 0.45 15.41
C ARG A 103 -4.51 1.11 14.78
N THR A 104 -3.32 0.56 15.01
CA THR A 104 -2.09 1.07 14.40
C THR A 104 -1.85 0.37 13.07
N ILE A 105 -1.67 1.16 12.02
CA ILE A 105 -1.52 0.70 10.64
C ILE A 105 -0.13 1.07 10.15
N LEU A 106 0.57 0.10 9.55
CA LEU A 106 1.72 0.34 8.70
C LEU A 106 1.24 0.44 7.24
N ASP A 107 1.50 1.59 6.63
CA ASP A 107 1.25 1.90 5.22
C ASP A 107 2.56 1.80 4.46
N LEU A 108 2.64 0.80 3.59
CA LEU A 108 3.72 0.65 2.64
C LEU A 108 3.22 1.07 1.27
N MET A 109 3.86 2.09 0.70
CA MET A 109 3.51 2.57 -0.63
C MET A 109 4.75 2.71 -1.50
N ARG A 110 4.61 2.43 -2.78
CA ARG A 110 5.62 2.72 -3.78
C ARG A 110 5.16 3.88 -4.63
N LEU A 111 6.00 4.92 -4.71
CA LEU A 111 5.76 6.09 -5.56
C LEU A 111 6.36 5.88 -6.96
N SER A 112 5.59 6.21 -7.99
CA SER A 112 6.12 6.50 -9.32
C SER A 112 6.22 8.00 -9.55
N PHE A 113 7.00 8.35 -10.57
CA PHE A 113 7.30 9.72 -10.93
C PHE A 113 7.18 9.84 -12.45
N ASP A 114 6.62 10.96 -12.90
CA ASP A 114 6.50 11.31 -14.31
C ASP A 114 7.86 11.71 -14.93
N GLU A 115 7.83 12.14 -16.20
CA GLU A 115 9.04 12.57 -16.93
C GLU A 115 9.70 13.83 -16.34
N HIS A 116 9.00 14.56 -15.46
CA HIS A 116 9.48 15.77 -14.80
C HIS A 116 9.94 15.50 -13.35
N ASP A 117 10.13 14.23 -12.97
CA ASP A 117 10.42 13.81 -11.59
C ASP A 117 9.37 14.32 -10.58
N THR A 118 8.10 14.40 -11.00
CA THR A 118 6.96 14.70 -10.13
C THR A 118 6.21 13.42 -9.81
N ALA A 119 5.90 13.18 -8.53
CA ALA A 119 5.14 12.00 -8.12
C ALA A 119 3.73 12.03 -8.74
N ASP A 120 3.39 11.02 -9.52
CA ASP A 120 2.16 10.97 -10.32
C ASP A 120 1.22 9.83 -9.89
N TRP A 121 1.79 8.70 -9.46
CA TRP A 121 1.07 7.54 -8.99
C TRP A 121 1.69 6.93 -7.73
N ALA A 122 0.87 6.20 -6.98
CA ALA A 122 1.35 5.27 -5.97
C ALA A 122 0.49 4.01 -5.92
N CYS A 123 1.08 2.92 -5.46
CA CYS A 123 0.33 1.73 -5.04
C CYS A 123 0.88 1.23 -3.72
N GLY A 124 0.02 0.66 -2.89
CA GLY A 124 0.44 0.27 -1.55
C GLY A 124 -0.44 -0.77 -0.88
N ALA A 125 0.04 -1.20 0.28
CA ALA A 125 -0.58 -2.18 1.15
C ALA A 125 -0.56 -1.67 2.59
N LEU A 126 -1.63 -2.00 3.32
CA LEU A 126 -1.81 -1.70 4.72
C LEU A 126 -1.67 -2.98 5.54
N PHE A 127 -0.99 -2.87 6.68
CA PHE A 127 -0.76 -3.95 7.61
C PHE A 127 -1.20 -3.55 9.01
N ASP A 128 -1.70 -4.51 9.77
CA ASP A 128 -1.78 -4.34 11.22
C ASP A 128 -0.38 -4.26 11.82
N TYR A 129 -0.13 -3.21 12.58
CA TYR A 129 1.16 -3.00 13.23
C TYR A 129 1.01 -3.02 14.75
N PRO A 130 1.43 -4.09 15.45
CA PRO A 130 1.28 -4.18 16.90
C PRO A 130 2.28 -3.33 17.70
N GLY A 131 3.27 -2.70 17.03
CA GLY A 131 4.31 -1.92 17.69
C GLY A 131 3.85 -0.54 18.16
N THR A 132 4.45 -0.05 19.25
CA THR A 132 4.08 1.21 19.92
C THR A 132 4.97 2.41 19.57
N GLU A 133 6.09 2.21 18.88
CA GLU A 133 7.02 3.28 18.46
C GLU A 133 7.65 2.98 17.09
N ALA A 134 8.17 4.01 16.42
CA ALA A 134 8.88 3.93 15.15
C ALA A 134 10.16 3.09 15.31
N ALA A 135 10.05 1.77 15.27
CA ALA A 135 11.19 0.87 15.34
C ALA A 135 12.04 1.00 14.07
N THR A 136 13.32 1.30 14.26
CA THR A 136 14.30 1.34 13.16
C THR A 136 14.52 -0.07 12.63
N VAL A 137 14.18 -0.31 11.36
CA VAL A 137 14.38 -1.63 10.74
C VAL A 137 15.87 -1.98 10.67
N PRO A 138 16.35 -3.17 11.09
CA PRO A 138 17.75 -3.58 10.99
C PRO A 138 18.29 -3.58 9.54
N LEU A 139 19.56 -3.21 9.33
CA LEU A 139 20.18 -3.05 8.00
C LEU A 139 20.05 -4.28 7.06
N LYS A 140 20.06 -5.50 7.61
CA LYS A 140 19.87 -6.73 6.81
C LYS A 140 18.42 -6.88 6.35
N ALA A 141 17.46 -6.58 7.22
CA ALA A 141 16.04 -6.50 6.86
C ALA A 141 15.80 -5.36 5.86
N GLN A 142 16.48 -4.21 6.00
CA GLN A 142 16.43 -3.13 5.00
C GLN A 142 16.89 -3.58 3.61
N LYS A 143 17.96 -4.39 3.51
CA LYS A 143 18.42 -4.91 2.20
C LYS A 143 17.42 -5.86 1.56
N VAL A 144 16.77 -6.71 2.35
CA VAL A 144 15.72 -7.63 1.86
C VAL A 144 14.49 -6.83 1.45
N LEU A 145 14.06 -5.86 2.27
CA LEU A 145 12.97 -4.94 1.92
C LEU A 145 13.29 -4.15 0.65
N ALA A 146 14.51 -3.63 0.49
CA ALA A 146 14.92 -2.94 -0.73
C ALA A 146 14.96 -3.86 -1.96
N ALA A 147 15.29 -5.15 -1.78
CA ALA A 147 15.24 -6.13 -2.87
C ALA A 147 13.81 -6.48 -3.28
N LEU A 148 12.93 -6.70 -2.29
CA LEU A 148 11.50 -6.93 -2.50
C LEU A 148 10.83 -5.70 -3.11
N ASP A 149 11.22 -4.50 -2.66
CA ASP A 149 10.78 -3.24 -3.24
C ASP A 149 11.18 -3.17 -4.72
N ARG A 150 12.45 -3.40 -5.06
CA ARG A 150 12.89 -3.45 -6.46
C ARG A 150 12.14 -4.50 -7.29
N ALA A 151 11.89 -5.67 -6.72
CA ALA A 151 11.11 -6.72 -7.37
C ALA A 151 9.66 -6.27 -7.62
N ALA A 152 9.04 -5.57 -6.67
CA ALA A 152 7.71 -5.00 -6.83
C ALA A 152 7.67 -4.00 -7.99
N GLY A 153 8.66 -3.10 -8.07
CA GLY A 153 8.77 -2.15 -9.19
C GLY A 153 8.84 -2.86 -10.55
N LEU A 154 9.68 -3.88 -10.68
CA LEU A 154 9.79 -4.68 -11.92
C LEU A 154 8.49 -5.43 -12.26
N ALA A 155 7.80 -5.97 -11.26
CA ALA A 155 6.55 -6.68 -11.46
C ALA A 155 5.40 -5.73 -11.86
N ILE A 156 5.39 -4.50 -11.34
CA ILE A 156 4.45 -3.45 -11.74
C ILE A 156 4.71 -3.01 -13.19
N ASP A 157 5.97 -2.76 -13.56
CA ASP A 157 6.35 -2.43 -14.93
C ASP A 157 5.96 -3.56 -15.90
N LEU A 158 6.18 -4.81 -15.49
CA LEU A 158 5.75 -5.98 -16.24
C LEU A 158 4.22 -6.02 -16.36
N ARG A 159 3.48 -5.74 -15.29
CA ARG A 159 2.00 -5.70 -15.30
C ARG A 159 1.48 -4.72 -16.33
N GLY A 160 2.07 -3.52 -16.39
CA GLY A 160 1.74 -2.52 -17.41
C GLY A 160 2.02 -3.02 -18.82
N ALA A 161 3.22 -3.57 -19.06
CA ALA A 161 3.61 -4.08 -20.37
C ALA A 161 2.74 -5.23 -20.88
N VAL A 162 2.18 -6.06 -19.99
CA VAL A 162 1.33 -7.19 -20.39
C VAL A 162 -0.14 -6.81 -20.62
N GLN A 163 -0.58 -5.60 -20.28
CA GLN A 163 -1.98 -5.19 -20.47
C GLN A 163 -2.41 -5.21 -21.94
N ASP A 164 -1.53 -4.81 -22.85
CA ASP A 164 -1.79 -4.81 -24.30
C ASP A 164 -1.78 -6.22 -24.91
N ILE A 165 -1.38 -7.24 -24.12
CA ILE A 165 -1.30 -8.63 -24.54
C ILE A 165 -2.59 -9.35 -24.18
N GLN A 166 -3.26 -9.96 -25.16
CA GLN A 166 -4.48 -10.76 -24.94
C GLN A 166 -4.17 -12.15 -24.38
N SER A 167 -3.56 -12.21 -23.19
CA SER A 167 -3.25 -13.46 -22.48
C SER A 167 -3.71 -13.40 -21.02
N PRO A 168 -4.90 -13.94 -20.71
CA PRO A 168 -5.41 -14.00 -19.34
C PRO A 168 -4.47 -14.74 -18.37
N THR A 169 -3.79 -15.78 -18.85
CA THR A 169 -2.80 -16.53 -18.07
C THR A 169 -1.61 -15.66 -17.69
N LEU A 170 -1.14 -14.81 -18.60
CA LEU A 170 -0.01 -13.93 -18.34
C LEU A 170 -0.38 -12.85 -17.32
N HIS A 171 -1.60 -12.29 -17.42
CA HIS A 171 -2.12 -11.35 -16.41
C HIS A 171 -2.18 -11.99 -15.02
N ALA A 172 -2.74 -13.20 -14.92
CA ALA A 172 -2.83 -13.92 -13.64
C ALA A 172 -1.44 -14.23 -13.03
N LEU A 173 -0.46 -14.62 -13.85
CA LEU A 173 0.90 -14.88 -13.38
C LEU A 173 1.57 -13.63 -12.80
N VAL A 174 1.40 -12.49 -13.45
CA VAL A 174 1.97 -11.22 -12.96
C VAL A 174 1.28 -10.79 -11.66
N ASP A 175 -0.04 -10.89 -11.60
CA ASP A 175 -0.80 -10.60 -10.37
C ASP A 175 -0.36 -11.51 -9.21
N MET A 176 -0.16 -12.81 -9.44
CA MET A 176 0.35 -13.74 -8.43
C MET A 176 1.75 -13.38 -7.94
N VAL A 177 2.65 -12.95 -8.83
CA VAL A 177 4.00 -12.49 -8.43
C VAL A 177 3.92 -11.24 -7.56
N LEU A 178 3.08 -10.27 -7.93
CA LEU A 178 2.88 -9.05 -7.14
C LEU A 178 2.36 -9.38 -5.74
N ILE A 179 1.41 -10.31 -5.64
CA ILE A 179 0.86 -10.77 -4.37
C ILE A 179 1.96 -11.44 -3.52
N GLU A 180 2.76 -12.35 -4.08
CA GLU A 180 3.83 -13.01 -3.33
C GLU A 180 4.92 -12.04 -2.85
N ILE A 181 5.22 -11.01 -3.64
CA ILE A 181 6.14 -9.94 -3.22
C ILE A 181 5.55 -9.13 -2.07
N ALA A 182 4.26 -8.76 -2.14
CA ALA A 182 3.56 -8.07 -1.05
C ALA A 182 3.53 -8.91 0.23
N SER A 183 3.22 -10.20 0.12
CA SER A 183 3.25 -11.15 1.23
C SER A 183 4.65 -11.32 1.83
N SER A 184 5.66 -11.34 0.98
CA SER A 184 7.06 -11.40 1.43
C SER A 184 7.49 -10.12 2.15
N LEU A 185 7.06 -8.94 1.69
CA LEU A 185 7.29 -7.68 2.40
C LEU A 185 6.66 -7.71 3.78
N ALA A 186 5.40 -8.13 3.88
CA ALA A 186 4.67 -8.26 5.13
C ALA A 186 5.40 -9.12 6.15
N ARG A 187 5.76 -10.34 5.77
CA ARG A 187 6.48 -11.29 6.63
C ARG A 187 7.81 -10.74 7.12
N GLN A 188 8.51 -9.96 6.31
CA GLN A 188 9.77 -9.33 6.72
C GLN A 188 9.56 -8.19 7.73
N LEU A 189 8.43 -7.50 7.66
CA LEU A 189 8.07 -6.44 8.61
C LEU A 189 7.56 -7.00 9.95
N GLU A 190 6.94 -8.18 9.92
CA GLU A 190 6.46 -8.88 11.12
C GLU A 190 7.56 -9.63 11.89
N ARG A 191 8.69 -9.94 11.25
CA ARG A 191 9.72 -10.78 11.88
C ARG A 191 10.27 -10.11 13.14
N PRO A 192 10.30 -10.80 14.28
CA PRO A 192 10.74 -10.22 15.55
C PRO A 192 12.20 -9.77 15.57
N GLU A 193 13.07 -10.16 14.63
CA GLU A 193 14.40 -9.52 14.55
C GLU A 193 14.35 -8.05 14.11
N VAL A 194 13.21 -7.61 13.55
CA VAL A 194 12.86 -6.20 13.29
C VAL A 194 12.11 -5.58 14.50
N SER A 195 11.63 -6.41 15.44
CA SER A 195 10.85 -6.01 16.63
C SER A 195 11.52 -6.29 17.98
N LEU A 196 12.70 -6.92 18.03
CA LEU A 196 13.41 -7.36 19.22
C LEU A 196 14.91 -7.21 19.01
N LEU A 197 15.37 -5.96 19.15
CA LEU A 197 16.60 -5.61 19.86
C LEU A 197 16.42 -4.18 20.39
N ASN A 198 15.56 -4.08 21.41
CA ASN A 198 15.74 -3.20 22.56
C ASN A 198 15.56 -4.06 23.80
#